data_AF-A0A947ASE1-F1
#
_entry.id   AF-A0A947ASE1-F1
#
_cell.length_a   1.000
_cell.length_b   1.000
_cell.length_c   1.000
_cell.angle_alpha   90.00
_cell.angle_beta   90.00
_cell.angle_gamma   90.00
#
_symmetry.space_group_name_H-M   'P 1'
#
loop_
_entity.id
_entity.type
_entity.pdbx_description
1 polymer ?
#
loop_
_entity_poly.entity_id
_entity_poly.type
_entity_poly.pdbx_seq_one_letter_code
_entity_poly.pdbx_strand_id
1 'polypeptide(L)' 'LFKVAKSTPVIVGHTPLDPFKTIWLNVGNIKNHHIVYSAHQQGPGLFVRIKGKMVSQSYPAEPLMKMITKLQQATS' A
#
# COMPACT_ATOMS: atom_id res chain seq x y z
N LEU A 1 -17.16 -21.60 -0.08
CA LEU A 1 -16.85 -20.52 0.89
C LEU A 1 -15.53 -20.83 1.57
N PHE A 2 -14.58 -19.90 1.57
CA PHE A 2 -13.27 -20.08 2.21
C PHE A 2 -13.43 -20.24 3.72
N LYS A 3 -12.94 -21.35 4.30
CA LYS A 3 -12.89 -21.55 5.76
C LYS A 3 -11.56 -20.99 6.28
N VAL A 4 -11.60 -19.76 6.78
CA VAL A 4 -10.44 -19.08 7.40
C VAL A 4 -10.80 -18.57 8.80
N ALA A 5 -9.78 -18.35 9.65
CA ALA A 5 -9.99 -17.79 10.97
C ALA A 5 -10.59 -16.37 10.89
N LYS A 6 -11.41 -15.97 11.88
CA LYS A 6 -11.98 -14.61 11.96
C LYS A 6 -10.91 -13.50 12.01
N SER A 7 -9.70 -13.83 12.46
CA SER A 7 -8.56 -12.91 12.51
C SER A 7 -7.79 -12.81 11.20
N THR A 8 -8.16 -13.57 10.16
CA THR A 8 -7.46 -13.55 8.87
C THR A 8 -7.76 -12.22 8.17
N PRO A 9 -6.72 -11.42 7.84
CA PRO A 9 -6.90 -10.21 7.06
C PRO A 9 -7.38 -10.53 5.64
N VAL A 10 -8.31 -9.73 5.13
CA VAL A 10 -8.75 -9.76 3.74
C VAL A 10 -8.25 -8.49 3.05
N ILE A 11 -7.50 -8.69 1.97
CA ILE A 11 -6.86 -7.62 1.22
C ILE A 11 -7.42 -7.67 -0.19
N VAL A 12 -7.99 -6.55 -0.65
CA VAL A 12 -8.58 -6.46 -1.99
C VAL A 12 -8.01 -5.26 -2.74
N GLY A 13 -7.92 -5.40 -4.06
CA GLY A 13 -7.72 -4.27 -4.96
C GLY A 13 -9.03 -3.52 -5.16
N HIS A 14 -8.97 -2.18 -5.30
CA HIS A 14 -10.16 -1.39 -5.59
C HIS A 14 -9.84 -0.14 -6.43
N THR A 15 -10.86 0.41 -7.09
CA THR A 15 -10.90 1.81 -7.55
C THR A 15 -10.73 2.74 -6.33
N PRO A 16 -9.92 3.81 -6.41
CA PRO A 16 -9.51 4.56 -5.23
C PRO A 16 -10.71 5.16 -4.49
N LEU A 17 -10.71 5.05 -3.15
CA LEU A 17 -11.69 5.75 -2.31
C LEU A 17 -11.40 7.25 -2.22
N ASP A 18 -10.13 7.62 -2.34
CA ASP A 18 -9.64 8.99 -2.45
C ASP A 18 -8.36 9.01 -3.31
N PRO A 19 -8.03 10.13 -3.98
CA PRO A 19 -6.91 10.19 -4.92
C PRO A 19 -5.53 10.27 -4.24
N PHE A 20 -5.47 10.42 -2.92
CA PHE A 20 -4.23 10.73 -2.18
C PHE A 20 -3.70 9.53 -1.38
N LYS A 21 -4.47 8.44 -1.28
CA LYS A 21 -4.08 7.24 -0.55
C LYS A 21 -3.94 6.05 -1.49
N THR A 22 -3.08 5.14 -1.08
CA THR A 22 -2.83 3.84 -1.73
C THR A 22 -3.30 2.67 -0.86
N ILE A 23 -3.51 2.90 0.45
CA ILE A 23 -3.97 1.87 1.40
C ILE A 23 -5.01 2.45 2.35
N TRP A 24 -6.09 1.71 2.59
CA TRP A 24 -7.10 2.02 3.60
C TRP A 24 -7.31 0.84 4.54
N LEU A 25 -7.40 1.13 5.84
CA LEU A 25 -7.57 0.12 6.88
C LEU A 25 -9.00 0.10 7.41
N ASN A 26 -9.55 -1.10 7.62
CA ASN A 26 -10.89 -1.32 8.19
C ASN A 26 -11.98 -0.53 7.46
N VAL A 27 -12.00 -0.63 6.13
CA VAL A 27 -12.95 0.12 5.28
C VAL A 27 -14.38 -0.26 5.62
N GLY A 28 -15.25 0.75 5.68
CA GLY A 28 -16.66 0.57 6.05
C GLY A 28 -16.84 0.16 7.51
N ASN A 29 -15.86 0.43 8.39
CA ASN A 29 -15.85 0.00 9.78
C ASN A 29 -15.84 -1.54 9.96
N ILE A 30 -15.41 -2.28 8.93
CA ILE A 30 -15.31 -3.74 8.96
C ILE A 30 -13.89 -4.11 9.41
N LYS A 31 -13.78 -4.80 10.55
CA LYS A 31 -12.50 -5.26 11.06
C LYS A 31 -11.83 -6.20 10.06
N ASN A 32 -10.52 -6.01 9.84
CA ASN A 32 -9.69 -6.82 8.94
C ASN A 32 -10.02 -6.69 7.43
N HIS A 33 -10.86 -5.71 7.06
CA HIS A 33 -11.15 -5.37 5.67
C HIS A 33 -10.25 -4.24 5.21
N HIS A 34 -9.25 -4.56 4.38
CA HIS A 34 -8.25 -3.60 3.91
C HIS A 34 -8.31 -3.48 2.39
N ILE A 35 -8.11 -2.26 1.90
CA ILE A 35 -8.07 -1.96 0.47
C ILE A 35 -6.67 -1.49 0.08
N VAL A 36 -6.17 -2.00 -1.05
CA VAL A 36 -4.94 -1.55 -1.71
C VAL A 36 -5.28 -0.99 -3.08
N TYR A 37 -4.66 0.13 -3.44
CA TYR A 37 -4.77 0.78 -4.74
C TYR A 37 -3.39 1.04 -5.32
N SER A 38 -3.14 0.53 -6.53
CA SER A 38 -1.82 0.52 -7.16
C SER A 38 -1.52 1.72 -8.06
N ALA A 39 -2.51 2.56 -8.39
CA ALA A 39 -2.33 3.71 -9.28
C ALA A 39 -2.17 5.05 -8.54
N HIS A 40 -1.63 5.01 -7.32
CA HIS A 40 -1.27 6.21 -6.57
C HIS A 40 -0.03 6.88 -7.17
N GLN A 41 -0.15 8.15 -7.55
CA GLN A 41 0.88 8.85 -8.32
C GLN A 41 2.04 9.40 -7.49
N GLN A 42 1.88 9.60 -6.18
CA GLN A 42 2.91 10.26 -5.36
C GLN A 42 3.98 9.29 -4.81
N GLY A 43 3.89 8.00 -5.15
CA GLY A 43 4.89 7.00 -4.79
C GLY A 43 4.28 5.72 -4.22
N PRO A 44 5.13 4.71 -3.93
CA PRO A 44 4.67 3.41 -3.48
C PRO A 44 4.14 3.43 -2.05
N GLY A 45 3.12 2.61 -1.80
CA GLY A 45 2.66 2.25 -0.47
C GLY A 45 3.09 0.84 -0.10
N LEU A 46 3.48 0.66 1.16
CA LEU A 46 3.72 -0.63 1.77
C LEU A 46 2.62 -0.97 2.75
N PHE A 47 2.20 -2.23 2.69
CA PHE A 47 1.28 -2.82 3.62
C PHE A 47 1.99 -3.92 4.40
N VAL A 48 2.21 -3.71 5.70
CA VAL A 48 3.01 -4.60 6.54
C VAL A 48 2.24 -5.04 7.78
N ARG A 49 2.49 -6.27 8.24
CA ARG A 49 1.92 -6.79 9.48
C ARG A 49 2.99 -6.87 10.56
N ILE A 50 2.89 -6.01 11.57
CA ILE A 50 3.85 -5.95 12.69
C ILE A 50 3.13 -6.35 13.97
N LYS A 51 3.61 -7.39 14.66
CA LYS A 51 3.01 -7.90 15.90
C LYS A 51 1.48 -8.11 15.80
N GLY A 52 1.04 -8.65 14.66
CA GLY A 52 -0.36 -8.94 14.39
C GLY A 52 -1.21 -7.75 13.94
N LYS A 53 -0.71 -6.51 14.01
CA LYS A 53 -1.39 -5.29 13.55
C LYS A 53 -0.99 -4.96 12.12
N MET A 54 -1.97 -4.54 11.30
CA MET A 54 -1.71 -4.04 9.97
C MET A 54 -1.28 -2.58 10.03
N VAL A 55 -0.19 -2.24 9.36
CA VAL A 55 0.39 -0.90 9.27
C VAL A 55 0.56 -0.55 7.80
N SER A 56 0.14 0.65 7.43
CA SER A 56 0.35 1.22 6.09
C SER A 56 1.43 2.28 6.15
N GLN A 57 2.39 2.21 5.24
CA GLN A 57 3.45 3.21 5.10
C GLN A 57 3.48 3.71 3.65
N SER A 58 3.54 5.02 3.44
CA SER A 58 3.75 5.61 2.11
C SER A 58 5.17 6.15 2.00
N TYR A 59 5.76 6.02 0.82
CA TYR A 59 7.07 6.59 0.49
C TYR A 59 6.91 7.56 -0.68
N PRO A 60 7.52 8.75 -0.62
CA PRO A 60 7.49 9.69 -1.74
C PRO A 60 8.29 9.15 -2.93
N ALA A 61 7.83 9.43 -4.15
CA ALA A 61 8.53 9.06 -5.37
C ALA A 61 9.83 9.87 -5.61
N GLU A 62 9.87 11.15 -5.18
CA GLU A 62 10.95 12.07 -5.52
C GLU A 62 12.36 11.64 -5.07
N PRO A 63 12.58 11.11 -3.84
CA PRO A 63 13.91 10.66 -3.43
C PRO A 63 14.43 9.50 -4.29
N LEU A 64 13.55 8.61 -4.75
CA LEU A 64 13.91 7.48 -5.59
C LEU A 64 14.28 7.93 -7.00
N MET A 65 13.50 8.87 -7.57
CA MET A 65 13.77 9.41 -8.92
C MET A 65 15.17 10.04 -9.00
N LYS A 66 15.58 10.82 -8.00
CA LYS A 66 16.93 11.41 -7.94
C LYS A 66 18.03 10.34 -7.97
N MET A 67 17.83 9.22 -7.29
CA MET A 67 18.79 8.11 -7.27
C MET A 67 18.85 7.36 -8.59
N ILE A 68 17.69 7.06 -9.20
CA ILE A 68 17.60 6.40 -10.50
C ILE A 68 18.32 7.23 -11.58
N THR A 69 18.07 8.54 -11.63
CA THR A 69 18.74 9.43 -12.58
C THR A 69 20.26 9.42 -12.41
N LYS A 70 20.77 9.45 -11.17
CA LYS A 70 22.22 9.35 -10.91
C LYS A 70 22.81 8.02 -11.37
N LEU A 71 22.09 6.90 -11.17
CA LEU A 71 22.56 5.58 -11.62
C LEU A 71 22.62 5.50 -13.14
N GLN A 72 21.60 6.00 -13.85
CA GLN A 72 21.59 6.04 -15.31
C GLN A 72 22.77 6.85 -15.88
N GLN A 73 23.07 8.00 -15.27
CA GLN A 73 24.21 8.85 -15.65
C GLN A 73 25.56 8.19 -15.38
N ALA A 74 25.69 7.36 -14.34
CA ALA A 74 26.95 6.70 -13.99
C ALA A 74 27.26 5.47 -14.86
N THR A 75 26.25 4.91 -15.54
CA THR A 75 26.39 3.74 -16.43
C THR A 75 26.38 4.08 -17.92
N SER A 76 26.30 5.38 -18.26
CA SER A 76 26.39 5.90 -19.64
C SER A 76 27.79 6.44 -19.91
#